data_AF-A0A9Q3BW15-F1
#
_entry.id   AF-A0A9Q3BW15-F1
#
_cell.length_a   1.000
_cell.length_b   1.000
_cell.length_c   1.000
_cell.angle_alpha   90.00
_cell.angle_beta   90.00
_cell.angle_gamma   90.00
#
_symmetry.space_group_name_H-M   'P 1'
#
loop_
_entity.id
_entity.type
_entity.pdbx_description
1 polymer ?
#
loop_
_entity_poly.entity_id
_entity_poly.type
_entity_poly.pdbx_seq_one_letter_code
_entity_poly.pdbx_strand_id
1 'polypeptide(L)'
;MSSKVLTCRQAHWAEFISEYHFSITYHPRHLATLPDALSRWENIYPERGEDFNSKNPMNFQQIIKQDEVQPSSFFAVNVDWFPNLIDSIHKKYWQDSQ
;
A
#
# COMPACT_ATOMS: atom_id res chain seq x y z
N MET A 1 -5.78 -10.15 31.37
CA MET A 1 -6.57 -9.38 30.38
C MET A 1 -6.23 -7.90 30.56
N SER A 2 -5.58 -7.26 29.58
CA SER A 2 -5.24 -5.83 29.66
C SER A 2 -6.51 -5.00 29.42
N SER A 3 -6.96 -4.23 30.40
CA SER A 3 -8.16 -3.38 30.35
C SER A 3 -7.95 -2.06 29.59
N LYS A 4 -7.24 -2.10 28.45
CA LYS A 4 -6.96 -0.90 27.66
C LYS A 4 -8.10 -0.70 26.66
N VAL A 5 -8.85 0.38 26.85
CA VAL A 5 -9.87 0.84 25.89
C VAL A 5 -9.17 1.36 24.64
N LEU A 6 -9.61 0.91 23.46
CA LEU A 6 -9.08 1.36 22.18
C LEU A 6 -9.48 2.81 21.92
N THR A 7 -8.58 3.56 21.27
CA THR A 7 -8.95 4.87 20.71
C THR A 7 -9.90 4.69 19.52
N CYS A 8 -10.66 5.74 19.16
CA CYS A 8 -11.59 5.70 18.03
C CYS A 8 -10.93 5.21 16.73
N ARG A 9 -9.71 5.68 16.44
CA ARG A 9 -8.93 5.22 15.28
C ARG A 9 -8.60 3.73 15.36
N GLN A 10 -8.16 3.25 16.52
CA GLN A 10 -7.83 1.84 16.70
C GLN A 10 -9.06 0.94 16.58
N ALA A 11 -10.21 1.38 17.12
CA ALA A 11 -11.46 0.64 17.03
C ALA A 11 -11.94 0.50 15.57
N HIS A 12 -11.95 1.60 14.82
CA HIS A 12 -12.32 1.59 13.40
C HIS A 12 -11.40 0.67 12.59
N TRP A 13 -10.07 0.78 12.77
CA TRP A 13 -9.16 -0.14 12.07
C TRP A 13 -9.33 -1.59 12.52
N ALA A 14 -9.59 -1.85 13.80
CA ALA A 14 -9.82 -3.20 14.32
C ALA A 14 -11.07 -3.85 13.72
N GLU A 15 -12.16 -3.09 13.58
CA GLU A 15 -13.36 -3.54 12.88
C GLU A 15 -13.05 -3.87 11.42
N PHE A 16 -12.41 -2.96 10.69
CA PHE A 16 -12.08 -3.14 9.28
C PHE A 16 -11.19 -4.37 9.02
N ILE A 17 -10.13 -4.54 9.82
CA ILE A 17 -9.19 -5.65 9.58
C ILE A 17 -9.72 -7.00 10.09
N SER A 18 -10.74 -7.03 10.95
CA SER A 18 -11.28 -8.27 11.55
C SER A 18 -11.81 -9.27 10.53
N GLU A 19 -12.18 -8.81 9.34
CA GLU A 19 -12.66 -9.64 8.24
C GLU A 19 -11.54 -10.46 7.57
N TYR A 20 -10.28 -10.15 7.86
CA TYR A 20 -9.11 -10.77 7.24
C TYR A 20 -8.41 -11.71 8.22
N HIS A 21 -7.76 -12.75 7.69
CA HIS A 21 -6.86 -13.59 8.46
C HIS A 21 -5.45 -12.98 8.44
N PHE A 22 -5.09 -12.23 9.49
CA PHE A 22 -3.81 -11.50 9.56
C PHE A 22 -3.10 -11.71 10.90
N SER A 23 -1.80 -11.40 10.92
CA SER A 23 -1.00 -11.30 12.15
C SER A 23 -0.25 -9.97 12.14
N ILE A 24 -0.21 -9.27 13.28
CA ILE A 24 0.50 -7.99 13.41
C ILE A 24 1.89 -8.28 13.97
N THR A 25 2.92 -8.10 13.14
CA THR A 25 4.33 -8.19 13.53
C THR A 25 4.98 -6.82 13.51
N TYR A 26 5.76 -6.50 14.55
CA TYR A 26 6.57 -5.28 14.54
C TYR A 26 7.80 -5.46 13.65
N HIS A 27 7.99 -4.52 12.72
CA HIS A 27 9.20 -4.45 11.90
C HIS A 27 10.00 -3.18 12.24
N PRO A 28 11.29 -3.31 12.59
CA PRO A 28 12.19 -2.18 12.73
C PRO A 28 12.28 -1.37 11.42
N ARG A 29 12.48 -0.05 11.54
CA ARG A 29 12.48 0.89 10.39
C ARG A 29 13.35 0.44 9.21
N HIS A 30 14.53 -0.13 9.46
CA HIS A 30 15.45 -0.57 8.40
C HIS A 30 14.92 -1.73 7.55
N LEU A 31 13.95 -2.51 8.05
CA LEU A 31 13.25 -3.55 7.28
C LEU A 31 11.98 -3.04 6.62
N ALA A 32 11.52 -1.84 7.02
CA ALA A 32 10.34 -1.18 6.49
C ALA A 32 10.70 -0.20 5.35
N THR A 33 11.78 -0.45 4.61
CA THR A 33 12.29 0.46 3.56
C THR A 33 11.27 0.70 2.45
N LEU A 34 10.59 -0.34 1.98
CA LEU A 34 9.60 -0.21 0.93
C LEU A 34 8.38 0.63 1.37
N PRO A 35 7.67 0.31 2.48
CA PRO A 35 6.55 1.13 2.91
C PRO A 35 6.98 2.55 3.30
N ASP A 36 8.17 2.75 3.88
CA ASP A 36 8.72 4.09 4.18
C ASP A 36 8.96 4.88 2.87
N ALA A 37 9.61 4.27 1.88
CA ALA A 37 9.87 4.87 0.58
C ALA A 37 8.58 5.22 -0.18
N LEU A 38 7.58 4.34 -0.13
CA LEU A 38 6.26 4.59 -0.72
C LEU A 38 5.54 5.73 0.02
N SER A 39 5.59 5.77 1.36
CA SER A 39 4.95 6.83 2.13
C SER A 39 5.53 8.22 1.87
N ARG A 40 6.80 8.29 1.46
CA ARG A 40 7.51 9.53 1.11
C ARG A 40 7.44 9.86 -0.37
N TRP A 41 6.76 9.04 -1.17
CA TRP A 41 6.72 9.26 -2.60
C TRP A 41 5.89 10.51 -2.90
N GLU A 42 6.59 11.56 -3.32
CA GLU A 42 6.05 12.90 -3.63
C GLU A 42 4.92 12.88 -4.67
N ASN A 43 4.81 11.82 -5.46
CA ASN A 43 3.81 11.70 -6.50
C ASN A 43 2.49 11.06 -6.02
N ILE A 44 2.40 10.62 -4.77
CA ILE A 44 1.19 9.97 -4.23
C ILE A 44 0.26 10.98 -3.56
N TYR A 45 0.82 11.96 -2.85
CA TYR A 45 0.05 12.93 -2.10
C TYR A 45 -0.10 14.24 -2.88
N PRO A 46 -1.32 14.75 -3.04
CA PRO A 46 -1.55 16.05 -3.66
C PRO A 46 -1.02 17.17 -2.78
N GLU A 47 -0.60 18.27 -3.40
CA GLU A 47 -0.29 19.49 -2.67
C GLU A 47 -1.58 20.14 -2.14
N ARG A 48 -1.43 21.10 -1.22
CA ARG A 48 -2.59 21.76 -0.60
C ARG A 48 -3.46 22.41 -1.68
N GLY A 49 -4.67 21.90 -1.87
CA GLY A 49 -5.64 22.42 -2.84
C GLY A 49 -5.72 21.62 -4.14
N GLU A 50 -4.94 20.56 -4.29
CA GLU A 50 -5.05 19.60 -5.40
C GLU A 50 -5.81 18.35 -4.97
N ASP A 51 -6.52 17.72 -5.92
CA ASP A 51 -7.25 16.49 -5.67
C ASP A 51 -6.31 15.28 -5.75
N PHE A 52 -6.53 14.27 -4.90
CA PHE A 52 -5.75 13.02 -4.94
C PHE A 52 -5.80 12.33 -6.31
N ASN A 53 -6.92 12.49 -7.02
CA ASN A 53 -7.11 11.91 -8.35
C ASN A 53 -6.34 12.64 -9.45
N SER A 54 -6.09 13.96 -9.31
CA SER A 54 -5.30 14.70 -10.30
C SER A 54 -3.82 14.34 -10.18
N LYS A 55 -3.32 14.14 -8.95
CA LYS A 55 -1.93 13.79 -8.70
C LYS A 55 -1.60 12.33 -9.02
N ASN A 56 -2.47 11.40 -8.59
CA ASN A 56 -2.30 9.97 -8.88
C ASN A 56 -3.62 9.35 -9.36
N PRO A 57 -3.92 9.41 -10.66
CA PRO A 57 -5.15 8.85 -11.23
C PRO A 57 -5.23 7.33 -11.11
N MET A 58 -4.13 6.63 -10.78
CA MET A 58 -4.13 5.19 -10.56
C MET A 58 -4.68 4.78 -9.19
N ASN A 59 -4.84 5.70 -8.23
CA ASN A 59 -5.38 5.38 -6.90
C ASN A 59 -6.79 4.78 -6.94
N PHE A 60 -7.59 5.14 -7.95
CA PHE A 60 -8.98 4.68 -8.10
C PHE A 60 -9.17 3.72 -9.28
N GLN A 61 -8.09 3.35 -9.98
CA GLN A 61 -8.20 2.38 -11.07
C GLN A 61 -8.41 0.99 -10.48
N GLN A 62 -9.53 0.36 -10.83
CA GLN A 62 -9.68 -1.07 -10.60
C GLN A 62 -8.58 -1.80 -11.37
N ILE A 63 -7.83 -2.65 -10.65
CA ILE A 63 -6.78 -3.50 -11.24
C ILE A 63 -7.37 -4.36 -12.37
N ILE A 64 -8.64 -4.71 -12.25
CA ILE A 64 -9.41 -5.44 -13.25
C ILE A 64 -10.25 -4.42 -14.02
N LYS A 65 -9.93 -4.24 -15.30
CA LYS A 65 -10.79 -3.47 -16.21
C LYS A 65 -12.03 -4.31 -16.48
N GLN A 66 -13.21 -3.71 -16.33
CA GLN A 66 -14.48 -4.43 -16.45
C GLN A 66 -14.66 -5.09 -17.83
N ASP A 67 -14.02 -4.52 -18.86
CA ASP A 67 -14.03 -5.04 -20.23
C ASP A 67 -13.22 -6.35 -20.42
N GLU A 68 -12.40 -6.73 -19.45
CA GLU A 68 -11.52 -7.92 -19.49
C GLU A 68 -12.05 -9.09 -18.64
N VAL A 69 -13.19 -8.92 -17.98
CA VAL A 69 -13.77 -9.94 -17.08
C VAL A 69 -14.48 -11.02 -17.89
N GLN A 70 -13.80 -12.14 -18.13
CA GLN A 70 -14.46 -13.38 -18.56
C GLN A 70 -14.99 -14.13 -17.33
N PRO A 71 -16.28 -14.53 -17.28
CA PRO A 71 -16.94 -15.04 -16.08
C PRO A 71 -16.46 -16.42 -15.58
N SER A 72 -15.55 -17.10 -16.30
CA SER A 72 -15.20 -18.50 -16.05
C SER A 72 -13.71 -18.80 -15.86
N SER A 73 -12.82 -17.80 -15.81
CA SER A 73 -11.38 -18.05 -15.66
C SER A 73 -10.91 -17.79 -14.22
N PHE A 74 -10.23 -18.77 -13.63
CA PHE A 74 -9.43 -18.58 -12.42
C PHE A 74 -8.41 -17.46 -12.69
N PHE A 75 -8.48 -16.36 -11.93
CA PHE A 75 -7.60 -15.22 -12.12
C PHE A 75 -6.22 -15.52 -11.52
N ALA A 76 -5.25 -15.81 -12.38
CA ALA A 76 -3.85 -15.71 -12.00
C ALA A 76 -3.43 -14.24 -12.11
N VAL A 77 -3.39 -13.52 -10.99
CA VAL A 77 -2.72 -12.22 -10.94
C VAL A 77 -1.24 -12.50 -11.10
N ASN A 78 -0.68 -12.16 -12.26
CA ASN A 78 0.75 -12.25 -12.49
C ASN A 78 1.42 -11.11 -11.71
N VAL A 79 2.22 -11.46 -10.70
CA VAL A 79 2.87 -10.52 -9.76
C VAL A 79 4.32 -10.23 -10.19
N ASP A 80 4.73 -10.58 -11.42
CA ASP A 80 6.12 -10.49 -11.89
C ASP A 80 6.64 -9.03 -11.94
N TRP A 81 5.75 -8.04 -11.81
CA TRP A 81 6.10 -6.62 -11.73
C TRP A 81 6.67 -6.18 -10.36
N PHE A 82 6.21 -6.78 -9.26
CA PHE A 82 6.54 -6.32 -7.90
C PHE A 82 8.05 -6.39 -7.56
N PRO A 83 8.78 -7.47 -7.89
CA PRO A 83 10.21 -7.56 -7.57
C PRO A 83 11.03 -6.44 -8.22
N ASN A 84 10.77 -6.17 -9.51
CA ASN A 84 11.49 -5.15 -10.28
C ASN A 84 11.20 -3.73 -9.78
N LEU A 85 9.97 -3.45 -9.34
CA LEU A 85 9.61 -2.18 -8.73
C LEU A 85 10.38 -1.95 -7.42
N ILE A 86 10.40 -2.97 -6.55
CA ILE A 86 11.09 -2.93 -5.25
C ILE A 86 12.58 -2.65 -5.45
N ASP A 87 13.23 -3.33 -6.40
CA ASP A 87 14.65 -3.11 -6.71
C ASP A 87 14.90 -1.69 -7.24
N SER A 88 14.00 -1.14 -8.06
CA SER A 88 14.11 0.24 -8.55
C SER A 88 13.98 1.28 -7.43
N ILE A 89 13.04 1.06 -6.51
CA ILE A 89 12.82 1.92 -5.35
C ILE A 89 14.03 1.85 -4.44
N HIS A 90 14.51 0.64 -4.14
CA HIS A 90 15.67 0.42 -3.30
C HIS A 90 16.92 1.11 -3.86
N LYS A 91 17.15 1.01 -5.18
CA LYS A 91 18.26 1.68 -5.86
C LYS A 91 18.18 3.21 -5.76
N LYS A 92 16.99 3.78 -5.95
CA LYS A 92 16.80 5.24 -5.89
C LYS A 92 17.13 5.79 -4.51
N TYR A 93 16.60 5.20 -3.45
CA TYR A 93 16.75 5.75 -2.09
C TYR A 93 18.09 5.40 -1.42
N TRP A 94 18.78 4.33 -1.82
CA TRP A 94 20.13 4.02 -1.29
C TRP A 94 21.27 4.78 -1.98
N GLN A 95 21.06 5.32 -3.20
CA GLN A 95 22.07 6.17 -3.86
C GLN A 95 22.16 7.57 -3.23
N ASP A 96 21.10 8.05 -2.60
CA ASP A 96 21.03 9.39 -1.97
C ASP A 96 21.61 9.42 -0.53
N SER A 97 22.13 8.30 -0.03
CA SER A 97 22.63 8.14 1.36
C SER A 97 24.16 8.04 1.48
N GLN A 98 24.93 8.38 0.43
CA GLN A 98 26.39 8.61 0.48
C GLN A 98 26.71 10.08 0.28
#